data_AF-A0A0V8HSI5-F1
#
_entry.id   AF-A0A0V8HSI5-F1
#
_cell.length_a   1.000
_cell.length_b   1.000
_cell.length_c   1.000
_cell.angle_alpha   90.00
_cell.angle_beta   90.00
_cell.angle_gamma   90.00
#
_symmetry.space_group_name_H-M   'P 1'
#
loop_
_entity.id
_entity.type
_entity.pdbx_description
1 polymer ?
#
loop_
_entity_poly.entity_id
_entity_poly.type
_entity_poly.pdbx_seq_one_letter_code
_entity_poly.pdbx_strand_id
1 'polypeptide(L)'
;MKSRKTGNLRCGWHKNAKGSTKATGVGFRHIKAGHRSQWENQAVFLGANWREMADWATNEALNHSCKKGYFKSQGKAKYVAPYQIRDSRDRVIRRFAVYVAVGAKDQNVITSYPRDGRYSCSL
;
A
#
# COMPACT_ATOMS: atom_id res chain seq x y z
N MET A 1 12.53 10.71 -27.49
CA MET A 1 12.72 9.78 -26.35
C MET A 1 11.61 10.03 -25.32
N LYS A 2 10.66 9.11 -25.18
CA LYS A 2 9.51 9.28 -24.26
C LYS A 2 9.85 8.67 -22.90
N SER A 3 9.72 9.49 -21.86
CA SER A 3 9.95 9.22 -20.43
C SER A 3 9.57 7.81 -20.01
N ARG A 4 10.58 6.99 -19.69
CA ARG A 4 10.40 5.73 -18.95
C ARG A 4 9.89 6.11 -17.57
N LYS A 5 8.60 5.89 -17.30
CA LYS A 5 8.10 5.87 -15.92
C LYS A 5 8.55 4.56 -15.29
N THR A 6 9.86 4.40 -15.08
CA THR A 6 10.37 3.66 -13.92
C THR A 6 9.73 4.36 -12.73
N GLY A 7 8.75 3.72 -12.10
CA GLY A 7 8.25 4.16 -10.83
C GLY A 7 9.41 4.07 -9.84
N ASN A 8 10.26 5.10 -9.80
CA ASN A 8 11.17 5.31 -8.69
C ASN A 8 10.29 5.22 -7.45
N LEU A 9 10.59 4.28 -6.56
CA LEU A 9 10.11 4.30 -5.19
C LEU A 9 10.51 5.68 -4.65
N ARG A 10 9.64 6.67 -4.80
CA ARG A 10 9.91 8.03 -4.37
C ARG A 10 9.90 7.96 -2.85
N CYS A 11 11.09 8.01 -2.27
CA CYS A 11 11.30 8.35 -0.87
C CYS A 11 10.45 9.59 -0.55
N GLY A 12 9.54 9.46 0.42
CA GLY A 12 8.54 10.48 0.65
C GLY A 12 7.55 10.08 1.71
N TRP A 13 7.64 10.78 2.83
CA TRP A 13 6.80 10.64 4.01
C TRP A 13 5.31 10.66 3.66
N HIS A 14 4.58 9.73 4.29
CA HIS A 14 3.17 9.79 4.66
C HIS A 14 2.35 10.91 4.00
N LYS A 15 1.55 10.55 3.01
CA LYS A 15 0.45 11.40 2.57
C LYS A 15 -0.85 10.66 2.85
N ASN A 16 -1.66 11.21 3.75
CA ASN A 16 -3.09 10.92 3.75
C ASN A 16 -3.65 11.20 2.32
N ALA A 17 -4.86 10.75 1.98
CA ALA A 17 -5.52 11.06 0.69
C ALA A 17 -5.71 12.58 0.39
N LYS A 18 -5.22 13.46 1.29
CA LYS A 18 -5.14 14.92 1.16
C LYS A 18 -3.73 15.51 1.45
N GLY A 19 -2.68 14.71 1.54
CA GLY A 19 -1.29 15.21 1.64
C GLY A 19 -0.76 15.58 3.04
N SER A 20 -1.46 15.26 4.15
CA SER A 20 -0.94 15.54 5.49
C SER A 20 -0.13 14.38 6.08
N THR A 21 1.04 14.67 6.66
CA THR A 21 2.02 13.79 7.33
C THR A 21 1.58 13.30 8.73
N LYS A 22 0.32 12.87 8.89
CA LYS A 22 -0.24 12.48 10.20
C LYS A 22 -0.21 10.99 10.52
N ALA A 23 0.63 10.19 9.86
CA ALA A 23 0.82 8.79 10.26
C ALA A 23 1.78 8.65 11.47
N THR A 24 1.64 9.55 12.44
CA THR A 24 2.30 9.50 13.75
C THR A 24 1.39 8.92 14.85
N GLY A 25 0.12 8.61 14.56
CA GLY A 25 -0.84 8.10 15.54
C GLY A 25 -1.32 6.68 15.22
N VAL A 26 -1.08 5.73 16.14
CA VAL A 26 -1.64 4.36 16.22
C VAL A 26 -1.48 3.45 14.99
N GLY A 27 -1.92 3.83 13.80
CA GLY A 27 -1.90 2.98 12.61
C GLY A 27 -0.48 2.58 12.16
N PHE A 28 0.47 3.52 12.20
CA PHE A 28 1.88 3.17 11.96
C PHE A 28 2.41 2.18 13.01
N ARG A 29 2.08 2.37 14.30
CA ARG A 29 2.49 1.45 15.37
C ARG A 29 1.89 0.06 15.14
N HIS A 30 0.64 0.01 14.70
CA HIS A 30 -0.04 -1.24 14.36
C HIS A 30 0.62 -1.95 13.16
N ILE A 31 0.94 -1.23 12.08
CA ILE A 31 1.65 -1.82 10.93
C ILE A 31 3.04 -2.32 11.34
N LYS A 32 3.79 -1.52 12.12
CA LYS A 32 5.12 -1.91 12.61
C LYS A 32 5.04 -3.16 13.50
N ALA A 33 4.04 -3.27 14.36
CA ALA A 33 3.88 -4.39 15.29
C ALA A 33 3.32 -5.66 14.63
N GLY A 34 2.37 -5.51 13.70
CA GLY A 34 1.61 -6.65 13.15
C GLY A 34 1.94 -7.03 11.71
N HIS A 35 2.52 -6.12 10.92
CA HIS A 35 2.65 -6.29 9.46
C HIS A 35 4.05 -6.00 8.92
N ARG A 36 5.02 -5.67 9.78
CA ARG A 36 6.40 -5.36 9.38
C ARG A 36 7.01 -6.51 8.56
N SER A 37 6.97 -7.74 9.07
CA SER A 37 7.58 -8.90 8.39
C SER A 37 6.94 -9.18 7.03
N GLN A 38 5.63 -8.96 6.90
CA GLN A 38 4.93 -9.10 5.63
C GLN A 38 5.40 -8.06 4.60
N TRP A 39 5.67 -6.84 5.04
CA TRP A 39 6.26 -5.80 4.19
C TRP A 39 7.73 -6.06 3.87
N GLU A 40 8.52 -6.56 4.82
CA GLU A 40 9.91 -7.01 4.59
C GLU A 40 9.96 -8.06 3.49
N ASN A 41 9.05 -9.04 3.52
CA ASN A 41 8.96 -10.10 2.51
C ASN A 41 8.64 -9.60 1.10
N GLN A 42 7.98 -8.45 0.94
CA GLN A 42 7.78 -7.85 -0.39
C GLN A 42 8.93 -6.91 -0.77
N ALA A 43 9.48 -6.19 0.21
CA ALA A 43 10.55 -5.20 -0.01
C ALA A 43 11.86 -5.84 -0.46
N VAL A 44 12.13 -7.08 -0.05
CA VAL A 44 13.34 -7.84 -0.45
C VAL A 44 13.50 -7.94 -1.97
N PHE A 45 12.40 -8.05 -2.73
CA PHE A 45 12.42 -8.14 -4.19
C PHE A 45 12.86 -6.84 -4.89
N LEU A 46 12.84 -5.72 -4.16
CA LEU A 46 13.22 -4.39 -4.65
C LEU A 46 14.50 -3.87 -3.99
N GLY A 47 15.11 -4.64 -3.07
CA GLY A 47 16.22 -4.16 -2.25
C GLY A 47 15.85 -2.95 -1.37
N ALA A 48 14.57 -2.78 -1.05
CA ALA A 48 14.04 -1.62 -0.33
C ALA A 48 13.83 -1.92 1.17
N ASN A 49 13.67 -0.87 1.98
CA ASN A 49 13.20 -1.00 3.35
C ASN A 49 11.70 -1.34 3.38
N TRP A 50 11.27 -2.18 4.32
CA TRP A 50 9.85 -2.52 4.55
C TRP A 50 8.96 -1.28 4.64
N ARG A 51 9.46 -0.21 5.25
CA ARG A 51 8.73 1.02 5.47
C ARG A 51 8.50 1.78 4.18
N GLU A 52 9.51 1.86 3.33
CA GLU A 52 9.40 2.51 2.02
C GLU A 52 8.39 1.76 1.15
N MET A 53 8.47 0.43 1.15
CA MET A 53 7.53 -0.43 0.43
C MET A 53 6.10 -0.26 0.96
N ALA A 54 5.92 -0.28 2.29
CA ALA A 54 4.62 -0.11 2.92
C ALA A 54 4.00 1.25 2.61
N ASP A 55 4.78 2.33 2.74
CA ASP A 55 4.30 3.70 2.51
C ASP A 55 3.91 3.90 1.04
N TRP A 56 4.77 3.47 0.10
CA TRP A 56 4.48 3.55 -1.33
C TRP A 56 3.22 2.76 -1.69
N ALA A 57 3.16 1.48 -1.31
CA ALA A 57 2.06 0.58 -1.64
C ALA A 57 0.73 1.02 -1.02
N THR A 58 0.77 1.56 0.20
CA THR A 58 -0.42 2.13 0.87
C THR A 58 -0.94 3.34 0.09
N ASN A 59 -0.06 4.28 -0.28
CA ASN A 59 -0.44 5.47 -1.03
C ASN A 59 -1.04 5.12 -2.40
N GLU A 60 -0.39 4.22 -3.12
CA GLU A 60 -0.90 3.74 -4.41
C GLU A 60 -2.28 3.07 -4.22
N ALA A 61 -2.47 2.27 -3.17
CA ALA A 61 -3.74 1.58 -2.94
C ALA A 61 -4.87 2.55 -2.56
N LEU A 62 -4.57 3.66 -1.90
CA LEU A 62 -5.55 4.70 -1.60
C LEU A 62 -5.98 5.49 -2.85
N ASN A 63 -5.08 5.68 -3.81
CA ASN A 63 -5.33 6.46 -5.03
C ASN A 63 -5.88 5.61 -6.19
N HIS A 64 -5.49 4.33 -6.26
CA HIS A 64 -5.74 3.44 -7.39
C HIS A 64 -6.42 2.12 -6.96
N SER A 65 -7.15 2.12 -5.84
CA SER A 65 -7.93 0.95 -5.43
C SER A 65 -8.92 0.57 -6.52
N CYS A 66 -8.97 -0.72 -6.84
CA CYS A 66 -10.07 -1.24 -7.65
C CYS A 66 -11.24 -1.72 -6.81
N LYS A 67 -11.04 -1.90 -5.50
CA LYS A 67 -12.14 -2.17 -4.56
C LYS A 67 -12.10 -1.15 -3.44
N LYS A 68 -13.19 -0.39 -3.33
CA LYS A 68 -13.46 0.53 -2.23
C LYS A 68 -14.73 0.09 -1.52
N GLY A 69 -14.64 -0.20 -0.23
CA GLY A 69 -15.77 -0.64 0.60
C GLY A 69 -15.92 0.24 1.83
N TYR A 70 -17.13 0.72 2.09
CA TYR A 70 -17.44 1.49 3.28
C TYR A 70 -18.15 0.62 4.32
N PHE A 71 -17.56 0.50 5.51
CA PHE A 71 -18.10 -0.29 6.61
C PHE A 71 -18.67 0.65 7.66
N LYS A 72 -19.94 1.06 7.46
CA LYS A 72 -20.68 1.99 8.33
C LYS A 72 -20.60 1.60 9.81
N SER A 73 -20.84 0.33 10.13
CA SER A 73 -20.84 -0.18 11.51
C SER A 73 -19.49 -0.10 12.21
N GLN A 74 -18.39 -0.04 11.45
CA GLN A 74 -17.03 0.02 12.01
C GLN A 74 -16.41 1.41 11.89
N GLY A 75 -17.09 2.37 11.26
CA GLY A 75 -16.53 3.69 10.96
C GLY A 75 -15.24 3.62 10.14
N LYS A 76 -15.16 2.69 9.17
CA LYS A 76 -13.95 2.43 8.38
C LYS A 76 -14.24 2.39 6.89
N ALA A 77 -13.30 2.88 6.08
CA ALA A 77 -13.25 2.61 4.66
C ALA A 77 -12.08 1.65 4.36
N LYS A 78 -12.31 0.67 3.48
CA LYS A 78 -11.30 -0.28 3.02
C LYS A 78 -11.01 -0.07 1.55
N TYR A 79 -9.73 -0.12 1.22
CA TYR A 79 -9.19 0.01 -0.12
C TYR A 79 -8.37 -1.24 -0.42
N VAL A 80 -8.55 -1.82 -1.60
CA VAL A 80 -7.75 -2.95 -2.08
C VAL A 80 -7.25 -2.68 -3.48
N ALA A 81 -5.96 -2.91 -3.69
CA ALA A 81 -5.30 -2.80 -4.98
C ALA A 81 -4.33 -3.97 -5.19
N PRO A 82 -4.34 -4.63 -6.36
CA PRO A 82 -3.34 -5.63 -6.72
C PRO A 82 -2.09 -4.98 -7.26
N TYR A 83 -0.94 -5.57 -6.92
CA TYR A 83 0.37 -5.12 -7.37
C TYR A 83 1.16 -6.26 -7.96
N GLN A 84 2.08 -5.88 -8.85
CA GLN A 84 3.05 -6.76 -9.44
C GLN A 84 4.43 -6.15 -9.28
N ILE A 85 5.38 -6.94 -8.81
CA ILE A 85 6.79 -6.60 -8.93
C ILE A 85 7.29 -7.23 -10.22
N ARG A 86 8.01 -6.44 -11.00
CA ARG A 86 8.54 -6.85 -12.31
C ARG A 86 10.04 -6.63 -12.37
N ASP A 87 10.74 -7.50 -13.09
CA ASP A 87 12.17 -7.36 -13.33
C ASP A 87 12.46 -6.35 -14.46
N SER A 88 13.75 -6.14 -14.76
CA SER A 88 14.19 -5.22 -15.82
C SER A 88 13.77 -5.63 -17.23
N ARG A 89 13.28 -6.86 -17.42
CA ARG A 89 12.74 -7.40 -18.68
C ARG A 89 11.21 -7.43 -18.69
N ASP A 90 10.57 -6.71 -17.76
CA ASP A 90 9.11 -6.64 -17.58
C ASP A 90 8.44 -7.97 -17.19
N ARG A 91 9.21 -8.96 -16.73
CA ARG A 91 8.64 -10.23 -16.27
C ARG A 91 8.12 -10.10 -14.85
N VAL A 92 6.91 -10.60 -14.60
CA VAL A 92 6.30 -10.59 -13.27
C VAL A 92 7.02 -11.56 -12.35
N ILE A 93 7.68 -11.05 -11.31
CA ILE A 93 8.38 -11.85 -10.30
C ILE A 93 7.53 -12.05 -9.03
N ARG A 94 6.58 -11.13 -8.77
CA ARG A 94 5.70 -11.22 -7.61
C ARG A 94 4.32 -10.65 -7.90
N ARG A 95 3.29 -11.26 -7.32
CA ARG A 95 1.91 -10.73 -7.28
C ARG A 95 1.41 -10.74 -5.85
N PHE A 96 0.78 -9.64 -5.43
CA PHE A 96 0.17 -9.53 -4.11
C PHE A 96 -0.93 -8.45 -4.15
N ALA A 97 -1.85 -8.49 -3.19
CA ALA A 97 -2.78 -7.39 -2.95
C ALA A 97 -2.36 -6.58 -1.74
N VAL A 98 -2.62 -5.28 -1.79
CA VAL A 98 -2.48 -4.40 -0.64
C VAL A 98 -3.86 -4.08 -0.12
N TYR A 99 -4.03 -4.30 1.17
CA TYR A 99 -5.22 -3.91 1.90
C TYR A 99 -4.88 -2.67 2.71
N VAL A 100 -5.73 -1.65 2.63
CA VAL A 100 -5.63 -0.45 3.45
C VAL A 100 -6.97 -0.23 4.13
N ALA A 101 -6.96 -0.03 5.44
CA ALA A 101 -8.12 0.44 6.18
C ALA A 101 -7.83 1.84 6.72
N VAL A 102 -8.77 2.76 6.49
CA VAL A 102 -8.73 4.12 7.02
C VAL A 102 -9.98 4.41 7.86
N GLY A 103 -9.87 5.36 8.77
CA GLY A 103 -11.03 5.89 9.49
C GLY A 103 -11.98 6.59 8.51
N ALA A 104 -13.27 6.29 8.60
CA ALA A 104 -14.30 6.86 7.74
C ALA A 104 -14.33 8.39 7.78
N LYS A 105 -14.20 8.94 8.99
CA LYS A 105 -14.39 10.36 9.28
C LYS A 105 -13.12 11.17 9.09
N ASP A 106 -12.00 10.69 9.60
CA ASP A 106 -10.71 11.40 9.62
C ASP A 106 -9.78 10.99 8.47
N GLN A 107 -10.11 9.91 7.74
CA GLN A 107 -9.30 9.33 6.66
C GLN A 107 -7.87 8.98 7.09
N ASN A 108 -7.64 8.77 8.39
CA ASN A 108 -6.34 8.35 8.90
C ASN A 108 -6.14 6.85 8.64
N VAL A 109 -4.94 6.46 8.21
CA VAL A 109 -4.58 5.06 8.03
C VAL A 109 -4.58 4.35 9.38
N ILE A 110 -5.39 3.30 9.48
CA ILE A 110 -5.50 2.44 10.67
C ILE A 110 -4.58 1.23 10.52
N THR A 111 -4.56 0.63 9.33
CA THR A 111 -3.64 -0.48 9.00
C THR A 111 -3.43 -0.58 7.50
N SER A 112 -2.28 -1.12 7.11
CA SER A 112 -2.01 -1.60 5.77
C SER A 112 -1.08 -2.80 5.78
N TYR A 113 -1.40 -3.77 4.93
CA TYR A 113 -0.64 -4.99 4.79
C TYR A 113 -0.76 -5.60 3.40
N PRO A 114 0.29 -6.32 2.94
CA PRO A 114 0.22 -7.11 1.74
C PRO A 114 -0.38 -8.48 2.06
N ARG A 115 -1.09 -9.06 1.10
CA ARG A 115 -1.51 -10.46 1.13
C ARG A 115 -1.11 -11.12 -0.18
N ASP A 116 -0.44 -12.25 -0.03
CA ASP A 116 -0.04 -13.06 -1.17
C ASP A 116 -1.27 -13.64 -1.86
N GLY A 117 -1.27 -13.58 -3.19
CA GLY A 117 -2.35 -14.13 -3.99
C GLY A 117 -2.51 -13.45 -5.34
N ARG A 118 -3.16 -14.16 -6.25
CA ARG A 118 -3.66 -13.59 -7.51
C ARG A 118 -4.94 -12.82 -7.20
N TYR A 119 -4.82 -11.68 -6.55
CA TYR A 119 -5.95 -10.75 -6.48
C TYR A 119 -6.03 -10.06 -7.84
N SER A 120 -7.11 -10.31 -8.57
CA SER A 120 -7.47 -9.54 -9.75
C SER A 120 -8.62 -8.63 -9.38
N CYS A 121 -8.54 -7.38 -9.79
CA CYS A 121 -9.73 -6.56 -9.87
C CYS A 121 -10.57 -7.14 -11.00
N SER A 122 -11.70 -7.77 -10.68
CA SER A 122 -12.75 -7.89 -11.69
C SER A 122 -13.23 -6.47 -11.95
N LEU A 123 -13.00 -5.98 -13.18
CA LEU A 123 -13.56 -4.72 -13.67
C LEU A 123 -15.09 -4.78 -13.63
#